data_AF-A0A930UZI2-F1
#
_entry.id   AF-A0A930UZI2-F1
#
_cell.length_a   1.000
_cell.length_b   1.000
_cell.length_c   1.000
_cell.angle_alpha   90.00
_cell.angle_beta   90.00
_cell.angle_gamma   90.00
#
_symmetry.space_group_name_H-M   'P 1'
#
loop_
_entity.id
_entity.type
_entity.pdbx_description
1 polymer ?
#
loop_
_entity_poly.entity_id
_entity_poly.type
_entity_poly.pdbx_seq_one_letter_code
_entity_poly.pdbx_strand_id
1 'polypeptide(L)'
;MTLFGRFWAAATLSSVGTAVTAVALPVLVVRDLQASAAGVGAVNAAQFLPYAALGLLAGVYADRWQRRRLLVWSSLGRAVSLGAVPVLWAAGRLEVWSLVLLLLAFGGFSVFGFAATQSLLPSLVARPDLVRANARLDASDAAARTLGPVVGGGLVGLLGAPVALAVDAVSYVADALINATLRVEETPRVPEVRSRLRREMAEGLRWTYTHPTLAPLALSTHVWFVAHAAGSTVLVVLALRGIGLSALVFGILLALGGLAGLAGAVVAPWGGRRLGTGRANATRRCVNRTCGALGAVLGGVAATEFGTGEALLAVAVLGGVSPAIVALTGVRAITAPATRSTS
;
A
#
# COMPACT_ATOMS: atom_id res chain seq x y z
N MET A 1 22.64 -8.97 15.41
CA MET A 1 21.56 -8.06 14.95
C MET A 1 20.68 -7.69 16.13
N THR A 2 20.37 -6.40 16.31
CA THR A 2 19.40 -5.92 17.33
C THR A 2 17.97 -6.39 17.00
N LEU A 3 17.05 -6.36 17.97
CA LEU A 3 15.64 -6.70 17.76
C LEU A 3 15.03 -5.87 16.62
N PHE A 4 15.23 -4.55 16.67
CA PHE A 4 14.83 -3.65 15.60
C PHE A 4 15.49 -3.99 14.26
N GLY A 5 16.78 -4.35 14.23
CA GLY A 5 17.46 -4.70 12.99
C GLY A 5 16.86 -5.94 12.30
N ARG A 6 16.45 -6.95 13.07
CA ARG A 6 15.75 -8.13 12.54
C ARG A 6 14.36 -7.77 12.01
N PHE A 7 13.60 -6.99 12.78
CA PHE A 7 12.28 -6.49 12.36
C PHE A 7 12.36 -5.64 11.08
N TRP A 8 13.34 -4.74 10.99
CA TRP A 8 13.56 -3.90 9.82
C TRP A 8 13.97 -4.72 8.59
N ALA A 9 14.80 -5.74 8.75
CA ALA A 9 15.16 -6.66 7.67
C ALA A 9 13.94 -7.46 7.17
N ALA A 10 13.11 -7.97 8.08
CA ALA A 10 11.88 -8.69 7.76
C ALA A 10 10.89 -7.79 7.00
N ALA A 11 10.65 -6.57 7.52
CA ALA A 11 9.81 -5.58 6.86
C ALA A 11 10.32 -5.23 5.45
N THR A 12 11.63 -4.98 5.31
CA THR A 12 12.26 -4.65 4.02
C THR A 12 12.10 -5.78 3.02
N LEU A 13 12.35 -7.03 3.43
CA LEU A 13 12.18 -8.21 2.58
C LEU A 13 10.74 -8.35 2.07
N SER A 14 9.77 -8.19 2.98
CA SER A 14 8.35 -8.27 2.62
C SER A 14 7.88 -7.10 1.74
N SER A 15 8.44 -5.89 1.91
CA SER A 15 8.17 -4.75 1.03
C SER A 15 8.69 -5.00 -0.40
N VAL A 16 9.87 -5.62 -0.54
CA VAL A 16 10.41 -6.00 -1.86
C VAL A 16 9.53 -7.06 -2.52
N GLY A 17 9.12 -8.10 -1.79
CA GLY A 17 8.18 -9.09 -2.29
C GLY A 17 6.85 -8.46 -2.75
N THR A 18 6.29 -7.56 -1.94
CA THR A 18 5.04 -6.87 -2.25
C THR A 18 5.17 -6.03 -3.52
N ALA A 19 6.32 -5.42 -3.75
CA ALA A 19 6.59 -4.68 -4.97
C ALA A 19 6.66 -5.57 -6.22
N VAL A 20 7.07 -6.84 -6.09
CA VAL A 20 6.96 -7.85 -7.15
C VAL A 20 5.48 -8.16 -7.44
N THR A 21 4.69 -8.41 -6.39
CA THR A 21 3.23 -8.65 -6.50
C THR A 21 2.50 -7.49 -7.18
N ALA A 22 2.92 -6.25 -6.95
CA ALA A 22 2.35 -5.07 -7.61
C ALA A 22 2.47 -5.10 -9.14
N VAL A 23 3.42 -5.86 -9.69
CA VAL A 23 3.57 -6.09 -11.14
C VAL A 23 2.96 -7.42 -11.56
N ALA A 24 3.27 -8.49 -10.84
CA ALA A 24 2.85 -9.83 -11.19
C ALA A 24 1.33 -9.99 -11.19
N LEU A 25 0.63 -9.42 -10.20
CA LEU A 25 -0.81 -9.61 -10.08
C LEU A 25 -1.61 -8.96 -11.22
N PRO A 26 -1.36 -7.68 -11.60
CA PRO A 26 -1.99 -7.11 -12.80
C PRO A 26 -1.70 -7.89 -14.08
N VAL A 27 -0.46 -8.37 -14.26
CA VAL A 27 -0.07 -9.17 -15.43
C VAL A 27 -0.83 -10.49 -15.47
N LEU A 28 -0.88 -11.21 -14.35
CA LEU A 28 -1.63 -12.45 -14.20
C LEU A 28 -3.10 -12.27 -14.58
N VAL A 29 -3.75 -11.25 -14.02
CA VAL A 29 -5.17 -11.01 -14.23
C VAL A 29 -5.48 -10.66 -15.69
N VAL A 30 -4.64 -9.82 -16.31
CA VAL A 30 -4.94 -9.29 -17.65
C VAL A 30 -4.50 -10.24 -18.76
N ARG A 31 -3.34 -10.90 -18.61
CA ARG A 31 -2.74 -11.73 -19.67
C ARG A 31 -3.03 -13.20 -19.49
N ASP A 32 -2.80 -13.73 -18.30
CA ASP A 32 -2.89 -15.18 -18.04
C ASP A 32 -4.35 -15.61 -17.81
N LEU A 33 -5.12 -14.85 -17.04
CA LEU A 33 -6.55 -15.09 -16.80
C LEU A 33 -7.46 -14.40 -17.81
N GLN A 34 -6.91 -13.54 -18.67
CA GLN A 34 -7.64 -12.76 -19.68
C GLN A 34 -8.92 -12.09 -19.14
N ALA A 35 -8.89 -11.62 -17.89
CA ALA A 35 -10.08 -11.16 -17.20
C ALA A 35 -10.77 -9.98 -17.92
N SER A 36 -12.10 -9.90 -17.82
CA SER A 36 -12.86 -8.73 -18.26
C SER A 36 -12.51 -7.49 -17.41
N ALA A 37 -12.86 -6.29 -17.88
CA ALA A 37 -12.64 -5.07 -17.10
C ALA A 37 -13.30 -5.14 -15.71
N ALA A 38 -14.49 -5.75 -15.63
CA ALA A 38 -15.17 -6.03 -14.36
C ALA A 38 -14.36 -6.99 -13.47
N GLY A 39 -13.76 -8.03 -14.03
CA GLY A 39 -12.87 -8.94 -13.31
C GLY A 39 -11.62 -8.26 -12.76
N VAL A 40 -10.98 -7.39 -13.54
CA VAL A 40 -9.83 -6.59 -13.07
C VAL A 40 -10.25 -5.66 -11.93
N GLY A 41 -11.40 -5.00 -12.06
CA GLY A 41 -11.97 -4.15 -11.01
C GLY A 41 -12.29 -4.93 -9.74
N ALA A 42 -12.85 -6.14 -9.85
CA ALA A 42 -13.15 -7.00 -8.72
C ALA A 42 -11.88 -7.45 -7.98
N VAL A 43 -10.82 -7.83 -8.71
CA VAL A 43 -9.51 -8.16 -8.13
C VAL A 43 -8.91 -6.95 -7.41
N ASN A 44 -8.93 -5.77 -8.02
CA ASN A 44 -8.44 -4.54 -7.38
C ASN A 44 -9.22 -4.22 -6.10
N ALA A 45 -10.56 -4.30 -6.16
CA ALA A 45 -11.42 -4.10 -5.00
C ALA A 45 -11.13 -5.10 -3.89
N ALA A 46 -10.89 -6.38 -4.22
CA ALA A 46 -10.57 -7.42 -3.25
C ALA A 46 -9.31 -7.12 -2.41
N GLN A 47 -8.33 -6.43 -2.98
CA GLN A 47 -7.11 -6.05 -2.27
C GLN A 47 -7.36 -4.97 -1.21
N PHE A 48 -8.24 -4.00 -1.50
CA PHE A 48 -8.43 -2.81 -0.68
C PHE A 48 -9.68 -2.82 0.19
N LEU A 49 -10.73 -3.56 -0.20
CA LEU A 49 -11.98 -3.67 0.55
C LEU A 49 -11.77 -4.09 2.01
N PRO A 50 -10.85 -5.03 2.33
CA PRO A 50 -10.59 -5.37 3.72
C PRO A 50 -10.06 -4.20 4.56
N TYR A 51 -9.30 -3.26 3.98
CA TYR A 51 -8.84 -2.07 4.70
C TYR A 51 -10.01 -1.17 5.10
N ALA A 52 -10.99 -0.99 4.21
CA ALA A 52 -12.19 -0.23 4.49
C ALA A 52 -13.09 -0.92 5.54
N ALA A 53 -13.27 -2.24 5.41
CA ALA A 53 -14.19 -3.01 6.25
C ALA A 53 -13.62 -3.34 7.64
N LEU A 54 -12.32 -3.65 7.72
CA LEU A 54 -11.68 -4.21 8.91
C LEU A 54 -10.69 -3.25 9.59
N GLY A 55 -10.38 -2.10 8.99
CA GLY A 55 -9.36 -1.17 9.51
C GLY A 55 -9.58 -0.75 10.97
N LEU A 56 -10.81 -0.41 11.34
CA LEU A 56 -11.18 -0.06 12.72
C LEU A 56 -11.03 -1.24 13.68
N LEU A 57 -11.41 -2.44 13.24
CA LEU A 57 -11.29 -3.66 14.04
C LEU A 57 -9.83 -4.02 14.25
N ALA A 58 -9.01 -3.93 13.20
CA ALA A 58 -7.60 -4.26 13.27
C ALA A 58 -6.83 -3.41 14.27
N GLY A 59 -7.11 -2.11 14.37
CA GLY A 59 -6.52 -1.26 15.41
C GLY A 59 -6.85 -1.75 16.82
N VAL A 60 -8.12 -2.07 17.06
CA VAL A 60 -8.57 -2.61 18.36
C VAL A 60 -7.92 -3.95 18.68
N TYR A 61 -7.86 -4.86 17.71
CA TYR A 61 -7.25 -6.17 17.91
C TYR A 61 -5.74 -6.05 18.11
N ALA A 62 -5.06 -5.15 17.40
CA ALA A 62 -3.63 -4.90 17.58
C ALA A 62 -3.29 -4.34 18.98
N ASP A 63 -4.20 -3.59 19.60
CA ASP A 63 -4.00 -3.09 20.96
C ASP A 63 -4.27 -4.15 22.04
N ARG A 64 -5.09 -5.16 21.73
CA ARG A 64 -5.57 -6.19 22.68
C ARG A 64 -4.80 -7.50 22.61
N TRP A 65 -4.36 -7.88 21.42
CA TRP A 65 -3.64 -9.14 21.20
C TRP A 65 -2.15 -8.96 21.39
N GLN A 66 -1.46 -10.09 21.54
CA GLN A 66 -0.01 -10.13 21.44
C GLN A 66 0.39 -9.72 20.01
N ARG A 67 0.95 -8.51 19.89
CA ARG A 67 1.23 -7.81 18.63
C ARG A 67 2.17 -8.63 17.76
N ARG A 68 3.18 -9.26 18.37
CA ARG A 68 4.08 -10.20 17.70
C ARG A 68 3.31 -11.38 17.10
N ARG A 69 2.43 -12.01 17.87
CA ARG A 69 1.65 -13.16 17.37
C ARG A 69 0.73 -12.73 16.24
N LEU A 70 0.04 -11.60 16.38
CA LEU A 70 -0.82 -11.07 15.33
C LEU A 70 -0.04 -10.78 14.05
N LEU A 71 1.17 -10.21 14.16
CA LEU A 71 2.06 -9.97 13.03
C LEU A 71 2.44 -11.28 12.33
N VAL A 72 2.93 -12.28 13.09
CA VAL A 72 3.32 -13.58 12.53
C VAL A 72 2.16 -14.29 11.83
N TRP A 73 0.99 -14.36 12.46
CA TRP A 73 -0.20 -14.97 11.85
C TRP A 73 -0.66 -14.23 10.60
N SER A 74 -0.57 -12.90 10.60
CA SER A 74 -0.88 -12.09 9.42
C SER A 74 0.10 -12.36 8.28
N SER A 75 1.39 -12.50 8.57
CA SER A 75 2.40 -12.84 7.58
C SER A 75 2.19 -14.24 7.00
N LEU A 76 1.90 -15.24 7.84
CA LEU A 76 1.57 -16.59 7.38
C LEU A 76 0.29 -16.62 6.54
N GLY A 77 -0.76 -15.91 6.96
CA GLY A 77 -2.00 -15.80 6.19
C GLY A 77 -1.79 -15.18 4.82
N ARG A 78 -0.99 -14.11 4.72
CA ARG A 78 -0.59 -13.51 3.43
C ARG A 78 0.20 -14.47 2.56
N ALA A 79 1.16 -15.20 3.16
CA ALA A 79 1.95 -16.20 2.45
C ALA A 79 1.08 -17.33 1.88
N VAL A 80 0.13 -17.84 2.66
CA VAL A 80 -0.80 -18.89 2.21
C VAL A 80 -1.70 -18.36 1.10
N SER A 81 -2.29 -17.17 1.27
CA SER A 81 -3.18 -16.59 0.27
C SER A 81 -2.48 -16.36 -1.09
N LEU A 82 -1.27 -15.80 -1.09
CA LEU A 82 -0.50 -15.60 -2.33
C LEU A 82 0.11 -16.90 -2.86
N GLY A 83 0.60 -17.77 -1.97
CA GLY A 83 1.20 -19.05 -2.33
C GLY A 83 0.19 -20.03 -2.94
N ALA A 84 -1.10 -19.90 -2.63
CA ALA A 84 -2.16 -20.66 -3.27
C ALA A 84 -2.34 -20.32 -4.76
N VAL A 85 -1.96 -19.11 -5.19
CA VAL A 85 -2.12 -18.68 -6.59
C VAL A 85 -1.32 -19.54 -7.57
N PRO A 86 0.02 -19.70 -7.44
CA PRO A 86 0.79 -20.58 -8.33
C PRO A 86 0.37 -22.05 -8.23
N VAL A 87 -0.08 -22.51 -7.06
CA VAL A 87 -0.57 -23.89 -6.88
C VAL A 87 -1.85 -24.12 -7.68
N LEU A 88 -2.84 -23.23 -7.57
CA LEU A 88 -4.07 -23.31 -8.35
C LEU A 88 -3.81 -23.13 -9.85
N TRP A 89 -2.84 -22.28 -10.21
CA TRP A 89 -2.42 -22.09 -11.60
C TRP A 89 -1.86 -23.39 -12.18
N ALA A 90 -0.91 -24.03 -11.48
CA ALA A 90 -0.32 -25.30 -11.91
C ALA A 90 -1.35 -26.44 -11.99
N ALA A 91 -2.37 -26.40 -11.14
CA ALA A 91 -3.49 -27.34 -11.18
C ALA A 91 -4.51 -27.06 -12.31
N GLY A 92 -4.38 -25.96 -13.05
CA GLY A 92 -5.35 -25.54 -14.07
C GLY A 92 -6.71 -25.10 -13.50
N ARG A 93 -6.75 -24.71 -12.21
CA ARG A 93 -7.98 -24.36 -11.47
C ARG A 93 -8.04 -22.90 -11.04
N LEU A 94 -7.06 -22.09 -11.44
CA LEU A 94 -7.05 -20.67 -11.10
C LEU A 94 -8.03 -19.92 -12.00
N GLU A 95 -9.10 -19.42 -11.39
CA GLU A 95 -10.09 -18.55 -12.02
C GLU A 95 -10.12 -17.18 -11.35
N VAL A 96 -10.68 -16.17 -12.03
CA VAL A 96 -10.82 -14.81 -11.50
C VAL A 96 -11.52 -14.80 -10.13
N TRP A 97 -12.58 -15.59 -9.96
CA TRP A 97 -13.31 -15.66 -8.68
C TRP A 97 -12.47 -16.26 -7.55
N SER A 98 -11.73 -17.35 -7.83
CA SER A 98 -10.81 -17.93 -6.84
C SER A 98 -9.72 -16.93 -6.43
N LEU A 99 -9.21 -16.14 -7.38
CA LEU A 99 -8.22 -15.10 -7.12
C LEU A 99 -8.80 -13.97 -6.27
N VAL A 100 -10.04 -13.53 -6.54
CA VAL A 100 -10.75 -12.54 -5.72
C VAL A 100 -10.85 -13.00 -4.26
N LEU A 101 -11.22 -14.26 -4.01
CA LEU A 101 -11.30 -14.81 -2.66
C LEU A 101 -9.95 -14.84 -1.95
N LEU A 102 -8.90 -15.27 -2.67
CA LEU A 102 -7.53 -15.27 -2.13
C LEU A 102 -7.06 -13.85 -1.79
N LEU A 103 -7.38 -12.86 -2.63
CA LEU A 103 -7.00 -11.47 -2.39
C LEU A 103 -7.81 -10.80 -1.28
N LEU A 104 -9.08 -11.17 -1.09
CA LEU A 104 -9.84 -10.75 0.09
C LEU A 104 -9.21 -11.27 1.38
N ALA A 105 -8.79 -12.54 1.38
CA ALA A 105 -8.07 -13.12 2.52
C ALA A 105 -6.71 -12.42 2.74
N PHE A 106 -5.93 -12.25 1.66
CA PHE A 106 -4.65 -11.53 1.69
C PHE A 106 -4.81 -10.11 2.24
N GLY A 107 -5.78 -9.34 1.75
CA GLY A 107 -6.06 -7.99 2.21
C GLY A 107 -6.48 -7.99 3.67
N GLY A 108 -7.33 -8.93 4.10
CA GLY A 108 -7.73 -9.11 5.49
C GLY A 108 -6.52 -9.27 6.41
N PHE A 109 -5.64 -10.22 6.13
CA PHE A 109 -4.40 -10.41 6.89
C PHE A 109 -3.47 -9.19 6.81
N SER A 110 -3.40 -8.51 5.67
CA SER A 110 -2.57 -7.31 5.50
C SER A 110 -3.01 -6.16 6.42
N VAL A 111 -4.31 -5.98 6.64
CA VAL A 111 -4.85 -4.96 7.53
C VAL A 111 -4.43 -5.22 8.99
N PHE A 112 -4.54 -6.47 9.44
CA PHE A 112 -4.10 -6.86 10.79
C PHE A 112 -2.58 -6.78 10.94
N GLY A 113 -1.81 -7.22 9.93
CA GLY A 113 -0.35 -7.13 9.93
C GLY A 113 0.15 -5.69 9.98
N PHE A 114 -0.51 -4.78 9.25
CA PHE A 114 -0.22 -3.35 9.32
C PHE A 114 -0.45 -2.80 10.73
N ALA A 115 -1.63 -3.06 11.32
CA ALA A 115 -1.94 -2.62 12.68
C ALA A 115 -0.94 -3.19 13.71
N ALA A 116 -0.60 -4.48 13.60
CA ALA A 116 0.39 -5.12 14.46
C ALA A 116 1.77 -4.48 14.36
N THR A 117 2.24 -4.19 13.14
CA THR A 117 3.51 -3.49 12.87
C THR A 117 3.57 -2.13 13.57
N GLN A 118 2.50 -1.35 13.47
CA GLN A 118 2.40 -0.03 14.08
C GLN A 118 2.48 -0.09 15.61
N SER A 119 1.78 -1.06 16.22
CA SER A 119 1.75 -1.24 17.67
C SER A 119 3.00 -1.93 18.23
N LEU A 120 3.70 -2.75 17.43
CA LEU A 120 4.90 -3.47 17.86
C LEU A 120 6.14 -2.56 17.87
N LEU A 121 6.28 -1.64 16.91
CA LEU A 121 7.49 -0.82 16.77
C LEU A 121 7.89 -0.06 18.06
N PRO A 122 6.98 0.56 18.83
CA PRO A 122 7.31 1.23 20.09
C PRO A 122 7.89 0.33 21.19
N SER A 123 7.76 -0.99 21.07
CA SER A 123 8.38 -1.96 21.98
C SER A 123 9.78 -2.40 21.55
N LEU A 124 10.18 -2.10 20.31
CA LEU A 124 11.45 -2.54 19.73
C LEU A 124 12.56 -1.50 19.83
N VAL A 125 12.20 -0.24 20.06
CA VAL A 125 13.14 0.90 20.14
C VAL A 125 12.74 1.86 21.27
N ALA A 126 13.71 2.62 21.79
CA ALA A 126 13.44 3.66 22.75
C ALA A 126 12.59 4.79 22.14
N ARG A 127 11.79 5.49 22.96
CA ARG A 127 10.93 6.60 22.50
C ARG A 127 11.69 7.66 21.66
N PRO A 128 12.89 8.12 22.04
CA PRO A 128 13.65 9.10 21.24
C PRO A 128 14.04 8.58 19.85
N ASP A 129 14.20 7.27 19.71
CA ASP A 129 14.62 6.64 18.45
C ASP A 129 13.45 6.32 17.51
N LEU A 130 12.20 6.51 17.94
CA LEU A 130 11.02 6.15 17.13
C LEU A 130 10.98 6.87 15.79
N VAL A 131 11.35 8.15 15.76
CA VAL A 131 11.39 8.93 14.52
C VAL A 131 12.43 8.34 13.55
N ARG A 132 13.61 8.00 14.07
CA ARG A 132 14.70 7.41 13.28
C ARG A 132 14.35 5.99 12.79
N ALA A 133 13.68 5.20 13.63
CA ALA A 133 13.21 3.87 13.28
C ALA A 133 12.15 3.90 12.17
N ASN A 134 11.17 4.81 12.28
CA ASN A 134 10.17 5.01 11.23
C ASN A 134 10.81 5.47 9.92
N ALA A 135 11.74 6.43 9.97
CA ALA A 135 12.45 6.90 8.78
C ALA A 135 13.18 5.76 8.05
N ARG A 136 13.74 4.78 8.77
CA ARG A 136 14.39 3.60 8.15
C ARG A 136 13.38 2.65 7.50
N LEU A 137 12.24 2.41 8.12
CA LEU A 137 11.17 1.59 7.54
C LEU A 137 10.61 2.26 6.28
N ASP A 138 10.31 3.54 6.37
CA ASP A 138 9.77 4.34 5.27
C ASP A 138 10.77 4.41 4.10
N ALA A 139 12.07 4.54 4.38
CA ALA A 139 13.12 4.54 3.37
C ALA A 139 13.23 3.19 2.64
N SER A 140 13.23 2.07 3.37
CA SER A 140 13.23 0.73 2.77
C SER A 140 12.01 0.49 1.90
N ASP A 141 10.84 0.88 2.38
CA ASP A 141 9.56 0.71 1.70
C ASP A 141 9.47 1.60 0.44
N ALA A 142 9.99 2.83 0.51
CA ALA A 142 10.09 3.69 -0.66
C ALA A 142 11.11 3.19 -1.70
N ALA A 143 12.24 2.63 -1.25
CA ALA A 143 13.19 1.97 -2.14
C ALA A 143 12.57 0.74 -2.81
N ALA A 144 11.84 -0.08 -2.05
CA ALA A 144 11.14 -1.26 -2.56
C ALA A 144 10.05 -0.88 -3.58
N ARG A 145 9.23 0.13 -3.31
CA ARG A 145 8.23 0.62 -4.28
C ARG A 145 8.83 1.22 -5.55
N THR A 146 10.04 1.75 -5.46
CA THR A 146 10.73 2.35 -6.60
C THR A 146 11.44 1.30 -7.44
N LEU A 147 12.27 0.45 -6.83
CA LEU A 147 13.12 -0.50 -7.56
C LEU A 147 12.44 -1.85 -7.75
N GLY A 148 11.58 -2.25 -6.81
CA GLY A 148 10.92 -3.54 -6.79
C GLY A 148 10.03 -3.80 -8.01
N PRO A 149 9.26 -2.84 -8.56
CA PRO A 149 8.51 -3.08 -9.78
C PRO A 149 9.39 -3.39 -11.01
N VAL A 150 10.59 -2.83 -11.12
CA VAL A 150 11.53 -3.18 -12.20
C VAL A 150 11.97 -4.64 -12.06
N VAL A 151 12.36 -5.02 -10.84
CA VAL A 151 12.74 -6.42 -10.52
C VAL A 151 11.57 -7.36 -10.75
N GLY A 152 10.36 -6.99 -10.32
CA GLY A 152 9.14 -7.75 -10.49
C GLY A 152 8.78 -7.94 -11.96
N GLY A 153 8.88 -6.88 -12.78
CA GLY A 153 8.67 -6.97 -14.22
C GLY A 153 9.66 -7.90 -14.92
N GLY A 154 10.94 -7.86 -14.50
CA GLY A 154 11.95 -8.82 -14.96
C GLY A 154 11.63 -10.26 -14.56
N LEU A 155 11.28 -10.50 -13.28
CA LEU A 155 10.90 -11.82 -12.78
C LEU A 155 9.68 -12.38 -13.51
N VAL A 156 8.66 -11.57 -13.73
CA VAL A 156 7.46 -11.96 -14.49
C VAL A 156 7.82 -12.28 -15.94
N GLY A 157 8.72 -11.53 -16.56
CA GLY A 157 9.19 -11.81 -17.93
C GLY A 157 9.96 -13.12 -18.05
N LEU A 158 10.72 -13.50 -17.02
CA LEU A 158 11.56 -14.71 -17.02
C LEU A 158 10.82 -15.97 -16.56
N LEU A 159 9.97 -15.85 -15.53
CA LEU A 159 9.37 -16.97 -14.81
C LEU A 159 7.84 -17.04 -14.96
N GLY A 160 7.22 -16.01 -15.54
CA GLY A 160 5.77 -15.85 -15.57
C GLY A 160 5.20 -15.24 -14.29
N ALA A 161 3.98 -14.70 -14.39
CA ALA A 161 3.33 -14.00 -13.29
C ALA A 161 2.98 -14.89 -12.07
N PRO A 162 2.46 -16.12 -12.24
CA PRO A 162 2.16 -17.00 -11.10
C PRO A 162 3.39 -17.31 -10.24
N VAL A 163 4.52 -17.62 -10.89
CA VAL A 163 5.77 -17.95 -10.19
C VAL A 163 6.38 -16.72 -9.52
N ALA A 164 6.27 -15.54 -10.14
CA ALA A 164 6.69 -14.29 -9.52
C ALA A 164 5.92 -13.98 -8.22
N LEU A 165 4.63 -14.34 -8.13
CA LEU A 165 3.85 -14.21 -6.88
C LEU A 165 4.34 -15.15 -5.76
N ALA A 166 4.94 -16.30 -6.12
CA ALA A 166 5.55 -17.19 -5.13
C ALA A 166 6.73 -16.54 -4.40
N VAL A 167 7.46 -15.64 -5.08
CA VAL A 167 8.57 -14.87 -4.47
C VAL A 167 8.06 -14.03 -3.31
N ASP A 168 6.92 -13.36 -3.48
CA ASP A 168 6.30 -12.58 -2.40
C ASP A 168 5.76 -13.47 -1.28
N ALA A 169 5.13 -14.59 -1.62
CA ALA A 169 4.70 -15.57 -0.62
C ALA A 169 5.87 -16.06 0.26
N VAL A 170 7.02 -16.37 -0.35
CA VAL A 170 8.25 -16.74 0.37
C VAL A 170 8.76 -15.57 1.23
N SER A 171 8.69 -14.34 0.72
CA SER A 171 9.06 -13.15 1.49
C SER A 171 8.24 -13.01 2.78
N TYR A 172 6.94 -13.36 2.71
CA TYR A 172 6.05 -13.37 3.88
C TYR A 172 6.30 -14.52 4.84
N VAL A 173 6.69 -15.70 4.35
CA VAL A 173 7.16 -16.78 5.22
C VAL A 173 8.43 -16.33 5.96
N ALA A 174 9.40 -15.75 5.25
CA ALA A 174 10.63 -15.25 5.86
C ALA A 174 10.33 -14.15 6.90
N ASP A 175 9.44 -13.21 6.59
CA ASP A 175 8.97 -12.20 7.54
C ASP A 175 8.34 -12.83 8.79
N ALA A 176 7.46 -13.82 8.62
CA ALA A 176 6.85 -14.54 9.73
C ALA A 176 7.90 -15.25 10.62
N LEU A 177 8.84 -15.96 10.00
CA LEU A 177 9.89 -16.70 10.70
C LEU A 177 10.82 -15.74 11.48
N ILE A 178 11.25 -14.64 10.86
CA ILE A 178 12.11 -13.65 11.51
C ILE A 178 11.38 -13.00 12.69
N ASN A 179 10.13 -12.57 12.48
CA ASN A 179 9.33 -11.93 13.53
C ASN A 179 8.97 -12.90 14.67
N ALA A 180 8.83 -14.20 14.41
CA ALA A 180 8.65 -15.22 15.44
C ALA A 180 9.85 -15.32 16.40
N THR A 181 11.07 -14.97 15.95
CA THR A 181 12.27 -14.95 16.80
C THR A 181 12.35 -13.74 17.73
N LEU A 182 11.51 -12.71 17.54
CA LEU A 182 11.54 -11.50 18.36
C LEU A 182 11.05 -11.82 19.77
N ARG A 183 11.93 -11.73 20.76
CA ARG A 183 11.57 -11.87 22.17
C ARG A 183 11.17 -10.49 22.71
N VAL A 184 9.86 -10.22 22.68
CA VAL A 184 9.26 -9.01 23.24
C VAL A 184 8.35 -9.45 24.38
N GLU A 185 8.56 -8.88 25.56
CA GLU A 185 7.68 -9.07 26.72
C GLU A 185 6.39 -8.27 26.42
N GLU A 186 5.35 -8.97 25.96
CA GLU A 186 4.06 -8.36 25.67
C GLU A 186 3.09 -8.70 26.78
N THR A 187 2.86 -7.77 27.71
CA THR A 187 1.73 -7.88 28.64
C THR A 187 0.45 -7.57 27.88
N PRO A 188 -0.46 -8.53 27.64
CA PRO A 188 -1.74 -8.23 27.03
C PRO A 188 -2.48 -7.26 27.94
N ARG A 189 -2.96 -6.14 27.41
CA ARG A 189 -3.83 -5.25 28.18
C ARG A 189 -5.16 -5.95 28.39
N VAL A 190 -5.43 -6.39 29.62
CA VAL A 190 -6.75 -6.87 30.02
C VAL A 190 -7.72 -5.68 29.94
N PRO A 191 -8.83 -5.74 29.18
CA PRO A 191 -9.74 -4.62 29.06
C PRO A 191 -10.57 -4.48 30.33
N GLU A 192 -10.64 -3.28 30.92
CA GLU A 192 -11.58 -3.00 32.01
C GLU A 192 -13.04 -2.86 31.55
N VAL A 193 -13.39 -2.71 30.26
CA VAL A 193 -14.80 -2.51 29.85
C VAL A 193 -15.13 -3.16 28.50
N ARG A 194 -15.86 -4.28 28.54
CA ARG A 194 -16.36 -5.04 27.37
C ARG A 194 -17.52 -4.35 26.61
N SER A 195 -18.19 -3.34 27.19
CA SER A 195 -19.50 -2.87 26.72
C SER A 195 -19.51 -1.65 25.80
N ARG A 196 -18.36 -1.03 25.48
CA ARG A 196 -18.34 0.29 24.80
C ARG A 196 -17.66 0.34 23.43
N LEU A 197 -16.98 -0.72 22.98
CA LEU A 197 -16.18 -0.65 21.74
C LEU A 197 -16.98 -0.23 20.50
N ARG A 198 -18.14 -0.86 20.27
CA ARG A 198 -19.01 -0.48 19.14
C ARG A 198 -19.46 0.98 19.24
N ARG A 199 -19.73 1.44 20.47
CA ARG A 199 -20.14 2.80 20.75
C ARG A 199 -19.01 3.80 20.51
N GLU A 200 -17.80 3.50 20.99
CA GLU A 200 -16.58 4.30 20.77
C GLU A 200 -16.22 4.39 19.28
N MET A 201 -16.32 3.27 18.55
CA MET A 201 -16.15 3.27 17.09
C MET A 201 -17.20 4.15 16.40
N ALA A 202 -18.47 4.02 16.79
CA ALA A 202 -19.56 4.81 16.23
C ALA A 202 -19.42 6.31 16.58
N GLU A 203 -18.99 6.64 17.80
CA GLU A 203 -18.71 8.00 18.25
C GLU A 203 -17.55 8.61 17.45
N GLY A 204 -16.45 7.87 17.24
CA GLY A 204 -15.30 8.33 16.45
C GLY A 204 -15.63 8.53 14.96
N LEU A 205 -16.40 7.61 14.37
CA LEU A 205 -16.92 7.73 13.01
C LEU A 205 -17.84 8.95 12.89
N ARG A 206 -18.82 9.06 13.78
CA ARG A 206 -19.76 10.19 13.80
C ARG A 206 -18.98 11.50 13.91
N TRP A 207 -18.08 11.61 14.87
CA TRP A 207 -17.24 12.80 15.04
C TRP A 207 -16.47 13.14 13.76
N THR A 208 -15.78 12.17 13.15
CA THR A 208 -15.01 12.39 11.91
C THR A 208 -15.88 12.90 10.77
N TYR A 209 -17.07 12.34 10.59
CA TYR A 209 -17.98 12.70 9.48
C TYR A 209 -18.92 13.86 9.79
N THR A 210 -19.03 14.32 11.04
CA THR A 210 -19.79 15.54 11.38
C THR A 210 -18.88 16.75 11.64
N HIS A 211 -17.58 16.56 11.86
CA HIS A 211 -16.68 17.67 12.17
C HIS A 211 -16.45 18.55 10.94
N PRO A 212 -16.56 19.90 11.06
CA PRO A 212 -16.53 20.81 9.91
C PRO A 212 -15.22 20.78 9.12
N THR A 213 -14.12 20.39 9.75
CA THR A 213 -12.80 20.26 9.08
C THR A 213 -12.46 18.83 8.67
N LEU A 214 -12.89 17.81 9.42
CA LEU A 214 -12.50 16.42 9.15
C LEU A 214 -13.41 15.76 8.13
N ALA A 215 -14.70 16.11 8.11
CA ALA A 215 -15.65 15.51 7.18
C ALA A 215 -15.27 15.80 5.71
N PRO A 216 -14.94 17.05 5.31
CA PRO A 216 -14.47 17.32 3.94
C PRO A 216 -13.15 16.61 3.63
N LEU A 217 -12.24 16.49 4.61
CA LEU A 217 -10.97 15.78 4.42
C LEU A 217 -11.19 14.29 4.21
N ALA A 218 -12.04 13.67 5.01
CA ALA A 218 -12.40 12.27 4.90
C ALA A 218 -13.10 12.00 3.57
N LEU A 219 -14.19 12.71 3.25
CA LEU A 219 -14.93 12.53 2.01
C LEU A 219 -14.04 12.72 0.78
N SER A 220 -13.22 13.77 0.76
CA SER A 220 -12.31 14.02 -0.36
C SER A 220 -11.19 12.98 -0.48
N THR A 221 -10.84 12.27 0.60
CA THR A 221 -9.94 11.11 0.55
C THR A 221 -10.65 9.88 0.00
N HIS A 222 -11.91 9.62 0.37
CA HIS A 222 -12.70 8.51 -0.20
C HIS A 222 -12.88 8.67 -1.71
N VAL A 223 -13.30 9.86 -2.16
CA VAL A 223 -13.46 10.16 -3.60
C VAL A 223 -12.14 9.95 -4.35
N TRP A 224 -11.01 10.37 -3.76
CA TRP A 224 -9.70 10.14 -4.36
C TRP A 224 -9.37 8.65 -4.50
N PHE A 225 -9.59 7.85 -3.45
CA PHE A 225 -9.34 6.41 -3.50
C PHE A 225 -10.19 5.72 -4.56
N VAL A 226 -11.48 6.07 -4.65
CA VAL A 226 -12.39 5.51 -5.66
C VAL A 226 -11.96 5.89 -7.07
N ALA A 227 -11.66 7.18 -7.31
CA ALA A 227 -11.21 7.66 -8.61
C ALA A 227 -9.86 7.04 -9.01
N HIS A 228 -8.94 6.89 -8.05
CA HIS A 228 -7.64 6.26 -8.27
C HIS A 228 -7.78 4.75 -8.59
N ALA A 229 -8.64 4.03 -7.88
CA ALA A 229 -8.92 2.62 -8.16
C ALA A 229 -9.54 2.42 -9.55
N ALA A 230 -10.50 3.27 -9.93
CA ALA A 230 -11.10 3.25 -11.26
C ALA A 230 -10.06 3.56 -12.36
N GLY A 231 -9.29 4.64 -12.20
CA GLY A 231 -8.26 5.04 -13.16
C GLY A 231 -7.13 4.03 -13.31
N SER A 232 -6.64 3.46 -12.21
CA SER A 232 -5.59 2.43 -12.23
C SER A 232 -6.06 1.15 -12.91
N THR A 233 -7.32 0.73 -12.68
CA THR A 233 -7.92 -0.44 -13.36
C THR A 233 -7.91 -0.26 -14.88
N VAL A 234 -8.38 0.89 -15.38
CA VAL A 234 -8.40 1.20 -16.81
C VAL A 234 -6.99 1.29 -17.38
N LEU A 235 -6.09 1.98 -16.68
CA LEU A 235 -4.69 2.16 -17.12
C LEU A 235 -3.96 0.83 -17.24
N VAL A 236 -4.15 -0.08 -16.29
CA VAL A 236 -3.55 -1.42 -16.31
C VAL A 236 -4.03 -2.23 -17.52
N VAL A 237 -5.34 -2.24 -17.79
CA VAL A 237 -5.90 -2.96 -18.94
C VAL A 237 -5.41 -2.35 -20.25
N LEU A 238 -5.41 -1.02 -20.36
CA LEU A 238 -4.88 -0.31 -21.52
C LEU A 238 -3.40 -0.66 -21.74
N ALA A 239 -2.57 -0.58 -20.69
CA ALA A 239 -1.14 -0.88 -20.75
C ALA A 239 -0.84 -2.30 -21.21
N LEU A 240 -1.43 -3.29 -20.56
CA LEU A 240 -1.03 -4.68 -20.76
C LEU A 240 -1.73 -5.36 -21.94
N ARG A 241 -2.97 -4.95 -22.24
CA ARG A 241 -3.81 -5.54 -23.31
C ARG A 241 -3.97 -4.61 -24.51
N GLY A 242 -4.29 -3.33 -24.29
CA GLY A 242 -4.51 -2.38 -25.39
C GLY A 242 -3.22 -2.04 -26.14
N ILE A 243 -2.14 -1.78 -25.41
CA ILE A 243 -0.82 -1.43 -25.97
C ILE A 243 0.09 -2.65 -26.06
N GLY A 244 -0.13 -3.65 -25.20
CA GLY A 244 0.67 -4.86 -25.17
C GLY A 244 2.02 -4.68 -24.46
N LEU A 245 2.18 -3.70 -23.57
CA LEU A 245 3.43 -3.45 -22.84
C LEU A 245 3.94 -4.70 -22.14
N SER A 246 5.22 -5.04 -22.31
CA SER A 246 5.83 -6.13 -21.55
C SER A 246 5.77 -5.87 -20.04
N ALA A 247 5.82 -6.95 -19.24
CA ALA A 247 5.80 -6.83 -17.78
C ALA A 247 6.98 -5.97 -17.25
N LEU A 248 8.14 -6.04 -17.91
CA LEU A 248 9.30 -5.20 -17.58
C LEU A 248 9.02 -3.73 -17.82
N VAL A 249 8.49 -3.36 -19.00
CA VAL A 249 8.18 -1.95 -19.30
C VAL A 249 7.09 -1.43 -18.36
N PHE A 250 6.06 -2.24 -18.08
CA PHE A 250 5.05 -1.89 -17.08
C PHE A 250 5.66 -1.68 -15.68
N GLY A 251 6.59 -2.54 -15.26
CA GLY A 251 7.35 -2.39 -14.02
C GLY A 251 8.18 -1.10 -13.97
N ILE A 252 8.83 -0.74 -15.08
CA ILE A 252 9.58 0.53 -15.20
C ILE A 252 8.65 1.74 -15.06
N LEU A 253 7.45 1.71 -15.64
CA LEU A 253 6.48 2.80 -15.48
C LEU A 253 6.05 2.96 -14.02
N LEU A 254 5.83 1.86 -13.30
CA LEU A 254 5.52 1.92 -11.86
C LEU A 254 6.71 2.46 -11.04
N ALA A 255 7.93 2.08 -11.40
CA ALA A 255 9.16 2.57 -10.77
C ALA A 255 9.34 4.09 -10.91
N LEU A 256 8.99 4.65 -12.09
CA LEU A 256 8.97 6.11 -12.31
C LEU A 256 7.97 6.80 -11.37
N GLY A 257 6.81 6.18 -11.11
CA GLY A 257 5.86 6.66 -10.08
C GLY A 257 6.45 6.64 -8.67
N GLY A 258 7.24 5.61 -8.33
CA GLY A 258 7.99 5.55 -7.08
C GLY A 258 9.02 6.67 -6.93
N LEU A 259 9.80 6.94 -7.99
CA LEU A 259 10.76 8.05 -8.04
C LEU A 259 10.08 9.41 -7.89
N ALA A 260 8.97 9.64 -8.58
CA ALA A 260 8.16 10.83 -8.39
C ALA A 260 7.72 10.97 -6.93
N GLY A 261 7.38 9.85 -6.27
CA GLY A 261 7.07 9.81 -4.85
C GLY A 261 8.20 10.22 -3.92
N LEU A 262 9.41 9.74 -4.18
CA LEU A 262 10.60 10.16 -3.45
C LEU A 262 10.87 11.66 -3.64
N ALA A 263 10.78 12.16 -4.88
CA ALA A 263 10.96 13.58 -5.16
C ALA A 263 9.91 14.44 -4.41
N GLY A 264 8.64 14.01 -4.42
CA GLY A 264 7.56 14.65 -3.65
C GLY A 264 7.84 14.68 -2.14
N ALA A 265 8.36 13.59 -1.57
CA ALA A 265 8.74 13.51 -0.16
C ALA A 265 9.87 14.48 0.22
N VAL A 266 10.84 14.70 -0.66
CA VAL A 266 11.94 15.65 -0.43
C VAL A 266 11.46 17.10 -0.48
N VAL A 267 10.56 17.43 -1.41
CA VAL A 267 10.03 18.79 -1.59
C VAL A 267 8.99 19.15 -0.52
N ALA A 268 8.29 18.15 0.02
CA ALA A 268 7.18 18.36 0.95
C ALA A 268 7.53 19.22 2.19
N PRO A 269 8.59 18.93 2.98
CA PRO A 269 8.92 19.71 4.18
C PRO A 269 9.09 21.21 3.92
N TRP A 270 9.60 21.57 2.73
CA TRP A 270 9.76 22.98 2.35
C TRP A 270 8.42 23.70 2.23
N GLY A 271 7.42 23.07 1.59
CA GLY A 271 6.06 23.62 1.51
C GLY A 271 5.35 23.70 2.87
N GLY A 272 5.63 22.75 3.78
CA GLY A 272 5.10 22.76 5.14
C GLY A 272 5.61 23.94 5.96
N ARG A 273 6.91 24.25 5.86
CA ARG A 273 7.54 25.40 6.54
C ARG A 273 7.03 26.75 6.04
N ARG A 274 6.68 26.87 4.75
CA ARG A 274 6.21 28.14 4.15
C ARG A 274 4.72 28.42 4.31
N LEU A 275 3.88 27.38 4.20
CA LEU A 275 2.42 27.54 4.13
C LEU A 275 1.69 27.14 5.43
N GLY A 276 2.38 26.49 6.37
CA GLY A 276 1.77 25.85 7.53
C GLY A 276 1.08 24.53 7.17
N THR A 277 0.91 23.65 8.16
CA THR A 277 0.48 22.25 7.96
C THR A 277 -0.86 22.11 7.23
N GLY A 278 -1.86 22.93 7.60
CA GLY A 278 -3.21 22.88 7.02
C GLY A 278 -3.25 23.30 5.55
N ARG A 279 -2.68 24.48 5.22
CA ARG A 279 -2.65 24.98 3.83
C ARG A 279 -1.73 24.11 2.97
N ALA A 280 -0.59 23.66 3.49
CA ALA A 280 0.28 22.73 2.78
C ALA A 280 -0.44 21.41 2.43
N ASN A 281 -1.27 20.86 3.33
CA ASN A 281 -2.06 19.66 3.03
C ASN A 281 -3.11 19.92 1.93
N ALA A 282 -3.85 21.03 2.04
CA ALA A 282 -4.85 21.42 1.06
C ALA A 282 -4.23 21.67 -0.33
N THR A 283 -3.18 22.47 -0.42
CA THR A 283 -2.45 22.76 -1.67
C THR A 283 -1.94 21.47 -2.31
N ARG A 284 -1.33 20.57 -1.54
CA ARG A 284 -0.85 19.28 -2.04
C ARG A 284 -1.99 18.44 -2.61
N ARG A 285 -3.11 18.30 -1.88
CA ARG A 285 -4.28 17.54 -2.36
C ARG A 285 -4.85 18.12 -3.67
N CYS A 286 -4.86 19.45 -3.81
CA CYS A 286 -5.30 20.09 -5.04
C CYS A 286 -4.32 19.81 -6.19
N VAL A 287 -3.02 20.09 -6.01
CA VAL A 287 -1.98 19.82 -7.01
C VAL A 287 -2.02 18.37 -7.48
N ASN A 288 -2.17 17.43 -6.54
CA ASN A 288 -2.31 16.02 -6.85
C ASN A 288 -3.45 15.71 -7.83
N ARG A 289 -4.65 16.17 -7.50
CA ARG A 289 -5.85 15.93 -8.30
C ARG A 289 -5.76 16.63 -9.65
N THR A 290 -5.21 17.84 -9.68
CA THR A 290 -5.01 18.61 -10.91
C THR A 290 -3.99 17.91 -11.82
N CYS A 291 -2.85 17.47 -11.31
CA CYS A 291 -1.87 16.70 -12.09
C CYS A 291 -2.45 15.38 -12.62
N GLY A 292 -3.23 14.66 -11.79
CA GLY A 292 -3.91 13.44 -12.21
C GLY A 292 -4.94 13.69 -13.31
N ALA A 293 -5.76 14.74 -13.18
CA ALA A 293 -6.76 15.12 -14.19
C ALA A 293 -6.11 15.59 -15.49
N LEU A 294 -5.08 16.44 -15.41
CA LEU A 294 -4.29 16.87 -16.57
C LEU A 294 -3.60 15.68 -17.25
N GLY A 295 -3.04 14.75 -16.48
CA GLY A 295 -2.44 13.53 -17.02
C GLY A 295 -3.47 12.67 -17.77
N ALA A 296 -4.69 12.52 -17.24
CA ALA A 296 -5.77 11.80 -17.91
C ALA A 296 -6.23 12.50 -19.21
N VAL A 297 -6.39 13.83 -19.18
CA VAL A 297 -6.79 14.62 -20.36
C VAL A 297 -5.71 14.58 -21.43
N LEU A 298 -4.46 14.89 -21.07
CA LEU A 298 -3.33 14.86 -21.99
C LEU A 298 -3.07 13.45 -22.52
N GLY A 299 -3.28 12.42 -21.70
CA GLY A 299 -3.30 11.02 -22.14
C GLY A 299 -4.35 10.75 -23.19
N GLY A 300 -5.60 11.18 -22.96
CA GLY A 300 -6.68 11.03 -23.93
C GLY A 300 -6.38 11.73 -25.25
N VAL A 301 -5.88 12.97 -25.21
CA VAL A 301 -5.51 13.75 -26.39
C VAL A 301 -4.31 13.12 -27.12
N ALA A 302 -3.28 12.70 -26.39
CA ALA A 302 -2.14 12.02 -26.99
C ALA A 302 -2.55 10.69 -27.64
N ALA A 303 -3.52 9.98 -27.07
CA ALA A 303 -4.03 8.73 -27.63
C ALA A 303 -4.75 8.94 -28.97
N THR A 304 -5.44 10.08 -29.12
CA THR A 304 -6.13 10.45 -30.36
C THR A 304 -5.19 10.96 -31.43
N GLU A 305 -4.11 11.66 -31.07
CA GLU A 305 -3.24 12.33 -32.06
C GLU A 305 -1.95 11.57 -32.40
N PHE A 306 -1.32 10.92 -31.41
CA PHE A 306 0.01 10.30 -31.57
C PHE A 306 0.01 8.78 -31.32
N GLY A 307 -1.16 8.20 -31.06
CA GLY A 307 -1.32 6.79 -30.78
C GLY A 307 -1.19 6.44 -29.30
N THR A 308 -1.59 5.23 -28.96
CA THR A 308 -1.80 4.82 -27.57
C THR A 308 -0.50 4.77 -26.75
N GLY A 309 0.65 4.45 -27.38
CA GLY A 309 1.94 4.29 -26.67
C GLY A 309 2.43 5.57 -26.00
N GLU A 310 2.32 6.70 -26.70
CA GLU A 310 2.74 8.01 -26.23
C GLU A 310 1.77 8.57 -25.17
N ALA A 311 0.48 8.22 -25.29
CA ALA A 311 -0.53 8.48 -24.28
C ALA A 311 -0.21 7.83 -22.93
N LEU A 312 0.28 6.58 -22.92
CA LEU A 312 0.67 5.93 -21.68
C LEU A 312 1.89 6.56 -21.02
N LEU A 313 2.85 7.04 -21.80
CA LEU A 313 3.98 7.80 -21.28
C LEU A 313 3.50 9.12 -20.66
N ALA A 314 2.60 9.86 -21.33
CA ALA A 314 2.01 11.08 -20.78
C ALA A 314 1.23 10.82 -19.48
N VAL A 315 0.41 9.76 -19.42
CA VAL A 315 -0.35 9.40 -18.20
C VAL A 315 0.56 8.83 -17.11
N ALA A 316 1.58 8.06 -17.44
CA ALA A 316 2.52 7.53 -16.45
C ALA A 316 3.43 8.63 -15.87
N VAL A 317 3.89 9.57 -16.70
CA VAL A 317 4.73 10.69 -16.27
C VAL A 317 3.92 11.72 -15.47
N LEU A 318 2.68 12.05 -15.86
CA LEU A 318 1.87 13.08 -15.19
C LEU A 318 0.95 12.50 -14.10
N GLY A 319 0.44 11.29 -14.29
CA GLY A 319 -0.35 10.53 -13.31
C GLY A 319 0.51 9.82 -12.26
N GLY A 320 1.76 9.44 -12.58
CA GLY A 320 2.75 8.94 -11.62
C GLY A 320 3.23 10.00 -10.62
N VAL A 321 2.99 11.28 -10.90
CA VAL A 321 3.12 12.38 -9.91
C VAL A 321 2.03 12.31 -8.83
N SER A 322 0.96 11.52 -9.03
CA SER A 322 -0.14 11.45 -8.06
C SER A 322 0.13 10.58 -6.82
N PRO A 323 0.71 9.37 -6.91
CA PRO A 323 1.15 8.63 -5.72
C PRO A 323 2.13 9.42 -4.85
N ALA A 324 2.90 10.33 -5.45
CA ALA A 324 3.90 11.13 -4.76
C ALA A 324 3.37 12.06 -3.68
N ILE A 325 2.09 12.40 -3.77
CA ILE A 325 1.46 13.31 -2.84
C ILE A 325 0.65 12.58 -1.76
N VAL A 326 0.28 11.30 -2.00
CA VAL A 326 -0.40 10.47 -0.98
C VAL A 326 0.58 9.84 0.00
N ALA A 327 1.82 9.56 -0.40
CA ALA A 327 2.90 9.27 0.55
C ALA A 327 3.11 10.39 1.61
N LEU A 328 2.58 11.59 1.35
CA LEU A 328 2.67 12.76 2.23
C LEU A 328 1.53 12.88 3.25
N THR A 329 0.50 12.03 3.18
CA THR A 329 -0.57 12.00 4.19
C THR A 329 -0.21 11.18 5.42
N GLY A 330 1.04 10.73 5.54
CA GLY A 330 1.57 10.13 6.76
C GLY A 330 1.28 11.01 7.97
N VAL A 331 0.24 10.66 8.71
CA VAL A 331 -0.23 11.27 9.97
C VAL A 331 0.92 11.41 10.99
N ARG A 332 1.98 10.63 10.80
CA ARG A 332 3.21 10.59 11.60
C ARG A 332 4.08 11.85 11.50
N ALA A 333 3.99 12.64 10.42
CA ALA A 333 4.69 13.92 10.33
C ALA A 333 4.00 15.05 11.12
N ILE A 334 2.75 14.84 11.54
CA ILE A 334 1.92 15.86 12.21
C ILE A 334 1.92 15.67 13.75
N THR A 335 2.38 14.53 14.25
CA THR A 335 2.33 14.17 15.69
C THR A 335 3.66 14.32 16.43
N ALA A 336 4.72 14.84 15.79
CA ALA A 336 5.91 15.27 16.55
C ALA A 336 5.50 16.44 17.45
N PRO A 337 5.54 16.30 18.79
CA PRO A 337 5.27 17.44 19.66
C PRO A 337 6.31 18.50 19.35
N ALA A 338 5.86 19.71 19.03
CA ALA A 338 6.71 20.88 19.05
C ALA A 338 7.30 20.94 20.47
N THR A 339 8.59 20.65 20.59
CA THR A 339 9.35 20.93 21.80
C THR A 339 9.26 22.44 22.00
N ARG A 340 8.33 22.88 22.85
CA ARG A 340 8.32 24.24 23.38
C ARG A 340 9.59 24.35 24.23
N SER A 341 10.64 24.96 23.68
CA SER A 341 11.70 25.53 24.49
C SER A 341 11.04 26.64 25.31
N THR A 342 10.76 26.35 26.57
CA THR A 342 10.51 27.37 27.58
C THR A 342 11.86 27.67 28.21
N SER A 343 12.43 28.80 27.83
CA SER A 343 13.37 29.58 28.62
C SER A 343 12.71 30.93 28.85
#